data_AF-A0A534HRT3-F1
#
_entry.id   AF-A0A534HRT3-F1
#
_cell.length_a   1.000
_cell.length_b   1.000
_cell.length_c   1.000
_cell.angle_alpha   90.00
_cell.angle_beta   90.00
_cell.angle_gamma   90.00
#
_symmetry.space_group_name_H-M   'P 1'
#
loop_
_entity.id
_entity.type
_entity.pdbx_description
1 polymer ?
#
loop_
_entity_poly.entity_id
_entity_poly.type
_entity_poly.pdbx_seq_one_letter_code
_entity_poly.pdbx_strand_id
1 'polypeptide(L)'
;MLAIAFFGGALLYLYYPAKPHSVLGWLALFAVGLPTWAFLEWLGDVVLNNKRFNRLSSASRIALGVPAVLVLTCLGGALIVLGGLIIKRL
;
A
#
# COMPACT_ATOMS: atom_id res chain seq x y z
N MET A 1 12.14 16.40 -5.03
CA MET A 1 11.47 16.12 -6.33
C MET A 1 11.74 14.71 -6.84
N LEU A 2 12.99 14.23 -6.91
CA LEU A 2 13.33 12.86 -7.37
C LEU A 2 12.64 11.74 -6.58
N ALA A 3 12.61 11.82 -5.25
CA ALA A 3 11.92 10.83 -4.42
C ALA A 3 10.41 10.79 -4.71
N ILE A 4 9.77 11.95 -4.85
CA ILE A 4 8.33 12.05 -5.15
C ILE A 4 8.03 11.45 -6.53
N ALA A 5 8.88 11.72 -7.53
CA ALA A 5 8.73 11.14 -8.86
C ALA A 5 8.95 9.61 -8.86
N PHE A 6 9.93 9.12 -8.10
CA PHE A 6 10.20 7.68 -7.96
C PHE A 6 9.07 6.95 -7.24
N PHE A 7 8.62 7.46 -6.09
CA PHE A 7 7.48 6.88 -5.35
C PHE A 7 6.18 6.99 -6.15
N GLY A 8 5.93 8.12 -6.81
CA GLY A 8 4.76 8.32 -7.67
C GLY A 8 4.75 7.37 -8.87
N GLY A 9 5.88 7.21 -9.55
CA GLY A 9 6.02 6.28 -10.68
C GLY A 9 5.88 4.81 -10.26
N ALA A 10 6.49 4.42 -9.13
CA ALA A 10 6.36 3.08 -8.57
C ALA A 10 4.91 2.79 -8.18
N LEU A 11 4.24 3.74 -7.51
CA LEU A 11 2.82 3.62 -7.17
C LEU A 11 1.97 3.47 -8.42
N LEU A 12 2.16 4.30 -9.45
CA LEU A 12 1.39 4.20 -10.71
C LEU A 12 1.62 2.88 -11.45
N TYR A 13 2.84 2.36 -11.45
CA TYR A 13 3.15 1.06 -12.05
C TYR A 13 2.49 -0.09 -11.29
N LEU A 14 2.54 -0.05 -9.95
CA LEU A 14 1.93 -1.07 -9.10
C LEU A 14 0.40 -1.00 -9.06
N TYR A 15 -0.18 0.19 -9.19
CA TYR A 15 -1.62 0.42 -9.13
C TYR A 15 -2.32 0.26 -10.46
N TYR A 16 -1.67 -0.18 -11.55
CA TYR A 16 -2.33 -0.39 -12.85
C TYR A 16 -3.49 -1.37 -12.68
N PRO A 17 -4.74 -0.89 -12.52
CA PRO A 17 -5.78 -1.71 -11.94
C PRO A 17 -6.31 -2.64 -13.02
N ALA A 18 -6.37 -3.93 -12.71
CA ALA A 18 -7.12 -4.87 -13.52
C ALA A 18 -8.59 -4.43 -13.48
N LYS A 19 -9.09 -3.86 -14.59
CA LYS A 19 -10.51 -3.49 -14.71
C LYS A 19 -11.33 -4.78 -14.64
N PRO A 20 -12.21 -4.97 -13.65
CA PRO A 20 -13.04 -6.17 -13.60
C PRO A 20 -14.02 -6.16 -14.77
N HIS A 21 -14.05 -7.25 -15.55
CA HIS A 21 -14.95 -7.41 -16.70
C HIS A 21 -16.30 -8.05 -16.30
N SER A 22 -16.48 -8.46 -15.04
CA SER A 22 -17.66 -9.18 -14.54
C SER A 22 -18.15 -8.59 -13.19
N VAL A 23 -19.45 -8.75 -12.89
CA VAL A 23 -20.05 -8.31 -11.60
C VAL A 23 -19.39 -9.01 -10.40
N LEU A 24 -19.03 -10.29 -10.57
CA LEU A 24 -18.25 -11.06 -9.59
C LEU A 24 -16.86 -10.46 -9.35
N GLY A 25 -16.18 -10.00 -10.39
CA GLY A 25 -14.90 -9.30 -10.28
C GLY A 25 -15.01 -7.99 -9.50
N TRP A 26 -16.11 -7.24 -9.68
CA TRP A 26 -16.38 -6.03 -8.89
C TRP A 26 -16.63 -6.35 -7.41
N LEU A 27 -17.43 -7.37 -7.10
CA LEU A 27 -17.67 -7.82 -5.73
C LEU A 27 -16.38 -8.29 -5.05
N ALA A 28 -15.55 -9.07 -5.76
CA ALA A 28 -14.25 -9.50 -5.26
C ALA A 28 -13.31 -8.31 -5.01
N LEU A 29 -13.34 -7.29 -5.89
CA LEU A 29 -12.55 -6.07 -5.71
C LEU A 29 -12.94 -5.31 -4.45
N PHE A 30 -14.24 -5.16 -4.17
CA PHE A 30 -14.68 -4.51 -2.93
C PHE A 30 -14.40 -5.38 -1.69
N ALA A 31 -14.69 -6.67 -1.76
CA ALA A 31 -14.53 -7.59 -0.64
C ALA A 31 -13.08 -7.79 -0.22
N VAL A 32 -12.12 -7.70 -1.15
CA VAL A 32 -10.68 -7.82 -0.86
C VAL A 32 -10.02 -6.46 -0.70
N GLY A 33 -10.40 -5.49 -1.53
CA GLY A 33 -9.79 -4.17 -1.56
C GLY A 33 -10.07 -3.34 -0.32
N LEU A 34 -11.32 -3.32 0.18
CA LEU A 34 -11.67 -2.53 1.36
C LEU A 34 -10.96 -3.03 2.64
N PRO A 35 -10.96 -4.34 2.97
CA PRO A 35 -10.20 -4.85 4.11
C PRO A 35 -8.70 -4.64 3.97
N THR A 36 -8.16 -4.80 2.76
CA THR A 36 -6.74 -4.59 2.48
C THR A 36 -6.35 -3.14 2.71
N TRP A 37 -7.14 -2.19 2.22
CA TRP A 37 -6.92 -0.77 2.44
C TRP A 37 -6.99 -0.41 3.94
N ALA A 38 -8.05 -0.84 4.63
CA ALA A 38 -8.21 -0.59 6.06
C ALA A 38 -7.06 -1.18 6.89
N PHE A 39 -6.58 -2.37 6.51
CA PHE A 39 -5.42 -3.00 7.14
C PHE A 39 -4.14 -2.20 6.92
N LEU A 40 -3.87 -1.74 5.69
CA LEU A 40 -2.68 -0.94 5.38
C LEU A 40 -2.71 0.43 6.06
N GLU A 41 -3.86 1.07 6.13
CA GLU A 41 -4.05 2.33 6.86
C GLU A 41 -3.77 2.15 8.35
N TRP A 42 -4.37 1.12 8.97
CA TRP A 42 -4.12 0.79 10.36
C TRP A 42 -2.64 0.48 10.62
N LEU A 43 -1.99 -0.30 9.75
CA LEU A 43 -0.58 -0.67 9.90
C LEU A 43 0.34 0.53 9.74
N GLY A 44 0.03 1.44 8.82
CA GLY A 44 0.71 2.72 8.66
C GLY A 44 0.63 3.57 9.93
N ASP A 45 -0.56 3.69 10.51
CA ASP A 45 -0.79 4.47 11.73
C ASP A 45 -0.06 3.85 12.94
N VAL A 46 -0.13 2.53 13.10
CA VAL A 46 0.59 1.81 14.17
C VAL A 46 2.11 1.96 14.06
N VAL A 47 2.67 1.95 12.86
CA VAL A 47 4.12 2.03 12.65
C VAL A 47 4.62 3.47 12.74
N LEU A 48 3.95 4.41 12.07
CA LEU A 48 4.44 5.78 11.89
C LEU A 48 3.92 6.77 12.94
N ASN A 49 2.72 6.52 13.50
CA ASN A 49 2.10 7.40 14.49
C ASN A 49 2.29 6.91 15.95
N ASN A 50 3.17 5.94 16.15
CA ASN A 50 3.49 5.46 17.49
C ASN A 50 4.17 6.56 18.32
N LYS A 51 3.74 6.75 19.57
CA LYS A 51 4.34 7.70 20.53
C LYS A 51 5.87 7.53 20.67
N ARG A 52 6.39 6.32 20.50
CA ARG A 52 7.84 6.04 20.49
C ARG A 52 8.54 6.62 19.26
N PHE A 53 7.93 6.47 18.09
CA PHE A 53 8.43 7.03 16.83
C PHE A 53 8.41 8.56 16.87
N ASN A 54 7.38 9.13 17.50
CA ASN A 54 7.22 10.57 17.63
C ASN A 54 8.20 11.26 18.58
N ARG A 55 8.85 10.49 19.46
CA ARG A 55 9.89 10.98 20.38
C ARG A 55 11.31 10.93 19.80
N LEU A 56 11.51 10.32 18.63
CA LEU A 56 12.82 10.21 18.00
C LEU A 56 13.24 11.53 17.35
N SER A 57 14.56 11.74 17.23
CA SER A 57 15.10 12.90 16.51
C SER A 57 14.69 12.85 15.03
N SER A 58 14.66 14.02 14.37
CA SER A 58 14.26 14.14 12.95
C SER A 58 15.04 13.18 12.04
N ALA A 59 16.36 13.08 12.22
CA ALA A 59 17.20 12.18 11.44
C ALA A 59 16.85 10.70 11.65
N SER A 60 16.60 10.28 12.90
CA SER A 60 16.21 8.90 13.21
C SER A 60 14.80 8.56 12.68
N ARG A 61 13.87 9.51 12.71
CA ARG A 61 12.53 9.33 12.11
C ARG A 61 12.60 9.14 10.61
N ILE A 62 13.47 9.88 9.91
CA ILE A 62 13.66 9.72 8.47
C ILE A 62 14.34 8.36 8.18
N ALA A 63 15.39 8.02 8.93
CA ALA A 63 16.15 6.79 8.74
C ALA A 63 15.30 5.52 8.93
N LEU A 64 14.32 5.55 9.84
CA LEU A 64 13.41 4.41 10.08
C LEU A 64 12.10 4.52 9.29
N GLY A 65 11.63 5.75 9.03
CA GLY A 65 10.34 6.01 8.40
C GLY A 65 10.37 5.77 6.91
N VAL A 66 11.47 6.15 6.23
CA VAL A 66 11.61 5.89 4.79
C VAL A 66 11.63 4.39 4.48
N PRO A 67 12.41 3.54 5.17
CA PRO A 67 12.33 2.09 4.98
C PRO A 67 10.95 1.52 5.33
N ALA A 68 10.32 1.98 6.41
CA ALA A 68 8.99 1.51 6.79
C ALA A 68 7.93 1.80 5.71
N VAL A 69 7.95 3.03 5.16
CA VAL A 69 7.07 3.42 4.05
C VAL A 69 7.35 2.59 2.80
N LEU A 70 8.62 2.32 2.48
CA LEU A 70 8.99 1.44 1.37
C LEU A 70 8.44 0.03 1.54
N VAL A 71 8.60 -0.56 2.73
CA VAL A 71 8.08 -1.90 3.03
C VAL A 71 6.56 -1.91 2.91
N LEU A 72 5.86 -0.95 3.51
CA LEU A 72 4.40 -0.82 3.41
C LEU A 72 3.93 -0.67 1.96
N THR A 73 4.64 0.13 1.16
CA THR A 73 4.33 0.33 -0.26
C THR A 73 4.50 -0.97 -1.05
N CYS A 74 5.59 -1.70 -0.83
CA CYS A 74 5.82 -3.01 -1.45
C CYS A 74 4.75 -4.03 -1.04
N LEU A 75 4.37 -4.04 0.24
CA LEU A 75 3.40 -4.99 0.80
C LEU A 75 1.99 -4.72 0.27
N GLY A 76 1.57 -3.46 0.22
CA GLY A 76 0.31 -3.06 -0.43
C GLY A 76 0.32 -3.37 -1.92
N GLY A 77 1.46 -3.16 -2.58
CA GLY A 77 1.71 -3.59 -3.94
C GLY A 77 1.47 -5.07 -4.21
N ALA A 78 2.09 -5.93 -3.40
CA ALA A 78 1.94 -7.37 -3.50
C ALA A 78 0.48 -7.82 -3.29
N LEU A 79 -0.22 -7.20 -2.33
CA LEU A 79 -1.64 -7.44 -2.09
C LEU A 79 -2.52 -7.06 -3.28
N ILE A 80 -2.24 -5.93 -3.93
CA ILE A 80 -2.96 -5.49 -5.15
C ILE A 80 -2.71 -6.46 -6.30
N VAL A 81 -1.47 -6.92 -6.50
CA VAL A 81 -1.13 -7.90 -7.54
C VAL A 81 -1.84 -9.23 -7.28
N LEU A 82 -1.83 -9.71 -6.03
CA LEU A 82 -2.55 -10.93 -5.64
C LEU A 82 -4.05 -10.80 -5.84
N GLY A 83 -4.65 -9.69 -5.40
CA GLY A 83 -6.06 -9.38 -5.63
C GLY A 83 -6.40 -9.35 -7.12
N GLY A 84 -5.55 -8.70 -7.93
CA GLY A 84 -5.69 -8.67 -9.38
C GLY A 84 -5.59 -10.05 -10.04
N LEU A 85 -4.72 -10.94 -9.55
CA LEU A 85 -4.63 -12.32 -10.03
C LEU A 85 -5.87 -13.14 -9.69
N ILE A 86 -6.44 -12.94 -8.49
CA ILE A 86 -7.69 -13.59 -8.07
C ILE A 86 -8.85 -13.09 -8.93
N ILE A 87 -8.97 -11.77 -9.11
CA ILE A 87 -10.05 -11.14 -9.90
C ILE A 87 -9.96 -11.55 -11.38
N LYS A 88 -8.76 -11.69 -11.96
CA LYS A 88 -8.59 -12.15 -13.34
C LYS A 88 -8.97 -13.61 -13.57
N ARG A 89 -9.05 -14.42 -12.51
CA ARG A 89 -9.47 -15.84 -12.58
C ARG A 89 -10.98 -16.04 -12.38
N LEU A 90 -11.72 -14.98 -12.02
CA LEU A 90 -13.17 -14.95 -11.78
C LEU A 90 -13.92 -14.28 -12.93
#